data_AF-A0A2I1EXB8-F1
#
_entry.id   AF-A0A2I1EXB8-F1
#
_cell.length_a   1.000
_cell.length_b   1.000
_cell.length_c   1.000
_cell.angle_alpha   90.00
_cell.angle_beta   90.00
_cell.angle_gamma   90.00
#
_symmetry.space_group_name_H-M   'P 1'
#
loop_
_entity.id
_entity.type
_entity.pdbx_description
1 polymer ?
#
loop_
_entity_poly.entity_id
_entity_poly.type
_entity_poly.pdbx_seq_one_letter_code
_entity_poly.pdbx_strand_id
1 'polypeptide(L)'
;MTEDALNNLQENCLVVHRANFKDFYGYIFSSRAEFSAANDKLDVNTAEDYELRTIKGIGNETAREIISKRPYVDEEDLYSQVKQNRWSR
;
A
#
# COMPACT_ATOMS: atom_id res chain seq x y z
N MET A 1 7.51 -10.50 23.35
CA MET A 1 6.38 -10.30 22.42
C MET A 1 6.83 -10.22 20.95
N THR A 2 8.13 -10.07 20.63
CA THR A 2 8.64 -10.12 19.25
C THR A 2 9.15 -11.49 18.82
N GLU A 3 9.56 -12.33 19.78
CA GLU A 3 10.08 -13.69 19.51
C GLU A 3 9.02 -14.61 18.87
N ASP A 4 7.75 -14.42 19.24
CA ASP A 4 6.62 -15.24 18.76
C ASP A 4 6.37 -15.09 17.24
N ALA A 5 6.66 -13.92 16.67
CA ALA A 5 6.47 -13.65 15.24
C ALA A 5 7.60 -14.25 14.39
N LEU A 6 8.83 -14.31 14.92
CA LEU A 6 9.98 -14.88 14.22
C LEU A 6 9.90 -16.41 14.15
N ASN A 7 9.32 -17.03 15.19
CA ASN A 7 9.13 -18.47 15.28
C ASN A 7 8.04 -19.02 14.35
N ASN A 8 7.21 -18.14 13.76
CA ASN A 8 6.10 -18.52 12.86
C ASN A 8 6.36 -18.08 11.40
N LEU A 9 7.62 -17.82 11.06
CA LEU A 9 8.01 -17.45 9.71
C LEU A 9 8.02 -18.68 8.79
N GLN A 10 7.56 -18.51 7.55
CA GLN A 10 7.61 -19.60 6.57
C GLN A 10 9.07 -19.96 6.25
N GLU A 11 9.31 -21.22 5.87
CA GLU A 11 10.61 -21.66 5.39
C GLU A 11 11.00 -20.83 4.15
N ASN A 12 12.26 -20.36 4.10
CA ASN A 12 12.82 -19.47 3.07
C ASN A 12 12.36 -18.00 3.09
N CYS A 13 11.97 -17.47 4.24
CA CYS A 13 11.76 -16.03 4.41
C CYS A 13 13.02 -15.32 4.95
N LEU A 14 13.25 -14.10 4.46
CA LEU A 14 14.33 -13.22 4.90
C LEU A 14 13.73 -12.02 5.65
N VAL A 15 14.14 -11.81 6.90
CA VAL A 15 13.69 -10.68 7.72
C VAL A 15 14.67 -9.54 7.59
N VAL A 16 14.21 -8.40 7.07
CA VAL A 16 14.98 -7.15 7.03
C VAL A 16 14.41 -6.23 8.10
N HIS A 17 15.27 -5.70 8.98
CA HIS A 17 14.86 -4.67 9.94
C HIS A 17 14.74 -3.32 9.23
N ARG A 18 13.80 -2.45 9.63
CA ARG A 18 13.59 -1.11 9.01
C ARG A 18 14.90 -0.31 8.92
N ALA A 19 15.71 -0.35 9.98
CA ALA A 19 17.01 0.32 10.01
C ALA A 19 18.01 -0.16 8.92
N ASN A 20 17.83 -1.38 8.41
CA ASN A 20 18.66 -2.01 7.40
C ASN A 20 18.06 -1.93 5.98
N PHE A 21 16.92 -1.25 5.80
CA PHE A 21 16.28 -1.18 4.48
C PHE A 21 17.16 -0.50 3.44
N LYS A 22 17.89 0.55 3.83
CA LYS A 22 18.79 1.27 2.92
C LYS A 22 19.96 0.41 2.46
N ASP A 23 20.56 -0.38 3.35
CA ASP A 23 21.68 -1.26 3.00
C ASP A 23 21.23 -2.44 2.15
N PHE A 24 20.03 -2.99 2.41
CA PHE A 24 19.53 -4.17 1.69
C PHE A 24 18.89 -3.82 0.33
N TYR A 25 17.99 -2.82 0.31
CA TYR A 25 17.27 -2.42 -0.91
C TYR A 25 17.99 -1.31 -1.69
N GLY A 26 19.05 -0.71 -1.14
CA GLY A 26 19.73 0.43 -1.73
C GLY A 26 18.90 1.72 -1.69
N TYR A 27 19.47 2.81 -2.18
CA TYR A 27 18.83 4.13 -2.15
C TYR A 27 17.51 4.18 -2.94
N ILE A 28 17.44 3.46 -4.06
CA ILE A 28 16.29 3.53 -4.98
C ILE A 28 15.06 2.78 -4.45
N PHE A 29 15.26 1.63 -3.81
CA PHE A 29 14.15 0.76 -3.42
C PHE A 29 13.84 0.81 -1.92
N SER A 30 14.73 1.37 -1.09
CA SER A 30 14.50 1.51 0.36
C SER A 30 13.29 2.37 0.69
N SER A 31 13.05 3.49 -0.01
CA SER A 31 11.87 4.32 0.21
C SER A 31 10.56 3.55 -0.02
N ARG A 32 10.53 2.65 -1.01
CA ARG A 32 9.35 1.80 -1.27
C ARG A 32 9.15 0.76 -0.17
N ALA A 33 10.25 0.16 0.30
CA ALA A 33 10.21 -0.78 1.41
C ALA A 33 9.73 -0.09 2.70
N GLU A 34 10.24 1.11 3.00
CA GLU A 34 9.84 1.90 4.16
C GLU A 34 8.36 2.27 4.12
N PHE A 35 7.88 2.77 2.98
CA PHE A 35 6.46 3.08 2.78
C PHE A 35 5.58 1.84 3.00
N SER A 36 5.96 0.70 2.43
CA SER A 36 5.22 -0.55 2.62
C SER A 36 5.26 -1.05 4.06
N ALA A 37 6.38 -0.93 4.77
CA ALA A 37 6.53 -1.41 6.14
C ALA A 37 5.88 -0.49 7.17
N ALA A 38 5.78 0.80 6.87
CA ALA A 38 5.07 1.75 7.72
C ALA A 38 3.56 1.48 7.76
N ASN A 39 3.03 0.69 6.79
CA ASN A 39 1.61 0.43 6.62
C ASN A 39 0.80 1.73 6.69
N ASP A 40 1.39 2.80 6.16
CA ASP A 40 0.84 4.14 6.27
C ASP A 40 -0.48 4.19 5.49
N LYS A 41 -1.51 4.75 6.13
CA LYS A 41 -2.78 5.00 5.48
C LYS A 41 -2.55 6.06 4.41
N LEU A 42 -2.71 5.67 3.15
CA LEU A 42 -2.62 6.60 2.04
C LEU A 42 -3.85 7.51 2.04
N ASP A 43 -3.64 8.82 2.07
CA ASP A 43 -4.72 9.79 1.95
C ASP A 43 -5.19 9.88 0.50
N VAL A 44 -6.40 9.35 0.27
CA VAL A 44 -6.99 9.23 -1.07
C VAL A 44 -7.25 10.60 -1.72
N ASN A 45 -7.39 11.68 -0.94
CA ASN A 45 -7.64 13.02 -1.46
C ASN A 45 -6.37 13.71 -1.98
N THR A 46 -5.20 13.34 -1.44
CA THR A 46 -3.93 14.01 -1.76
C THR A 46 -2.95 13.12 -2.53
N ALA A 47 -3.13 11.80 -2.47
CA ALA A 47 -2.26 10.82 -3.12
C ALA A 47 -2.11 11.02 -4.63
N GLU A 48 -0.95 10.68 -5.17
CA GLU A 48 -0.72 10.62 -6.61
C GLU A 48 -1.22 9.31 -7.24
N ASP A 49 -1.40 9.32 -8.56
CA ASP A 49 -1.85 8.15 -9.33
C ASP A 49 -0.98 6.91 -9.10
N TYR A 50 0.35 7.10 -9.06
CA TYR A 50 1.25 5.97 -8.85
C TYR A 50 1.19 5.43 -7.42
N GLU A 51 0.86 6.26 -6.43
CA GLU A 51 0.71 5.86 -5.03
C GLU A 51 -0.56 5.04 -4.84
N LEU A 52 -1.69 5.47 -5.42
CA LEU A 52 -2.93 4.69 -5.39
C LEU A 52 -2.76 3.29 -5.98
N ARG A 53 -1.99 3.16 -7.06
CA ARG A 53 -1.70 1.87 -7.71
C ARG A 53 -0.77 0.96 -6.91
N THR A 54 -0.16 1.44 -5.83
CA THR A 54 0.59 0.57 -4.92
C THR A 54 -0.35 -0.32 -4.09
N ILE A 55 -1.63 0.07 -3.97
CA ILE A 55 -2.64 -0.68 -3.25
C ILE A 55 -3.08 -1.87 -4.09
N LYS A 56 -2.94 -3.08 -3.54
CA LYS A 56 -3.36 -4.32 -4.20
C LYS A 56 -4.84 -4.25 -4.57
N GLY A 57 -5.15 -4.38 -5.86
CA GLY A 57 -6.51 -4.33 -6.39
C GLY A 57 -6.91 -2.98 -6.99
N ILE A 58 -6.09 -1.93 -6.82
CA ILE A 58 -6.29 -0.65 -7.50
C ILE A 58 -5.47 -0.64 -8.80
N GLY A 59 -6.17 -0.78 -9.93
CA GLY A 59 -5.59 -0.64 -11.26
C GLY A 59 -5.57 0.80 -11.75
N ASN A 60 -5.05 1.01 -12.97
CA ASN A 60 -4.99 2.34 -13.62
C ASN A 60 -6.39 2.97 -13.78
N GLU A 61 -7.39 2.18 -14.14
CA GLU A 61 -8.77 2.66 -14.31
C GLU A 61 -9.37 3.14 -12.98
N THR A 62 -9.22 2.34 -11.91
CA THR A 62 -9.70 2.69 -10.57
C THR A 62 -8.97 3.91 -10.01
N ALA A 63 -7.64 3.99 -10.17
CA ALA A 63 -6.84 5.13 -9.72
C ALA A 63 -7.28 6.44 -10.42
N ARG A 64 -7.52 6.40 -11.73
CA ARG A 64 -8.03 7.56 -12.48
C ARG A 64 -9.43 7.97 -12.05
N GLU A 65 -10.31 7.00 -11.81
CA GLU A 65 -11.66 7.27 -11.30
C GLU A 65 -11.59 7.93 -9.92
N ILE A 66 -10.73 7.42 -9.04
CA ILE A 66 -10.48 8.00 -7.71
C ILE A 66 -10.06 9.46 -7.85
N ILE A 67 -9.04 9.76 -8.66
CA ILE A 67 -8.52 11.13 -8.82
C ILE A 67 -9.57 12.07 -9.39
N SER A 68 -10.36 11.60 -10.36
CA SER A 68 -11.34 12.42 -11.08
C SER A 68 -12.56 12.81 -10.22
N LYS A 69 -12.87 12.03 -9.18
CA LYS A 69 -14.03 12.22 -8.31
C LYS A 69 -13.69 12.82 -6.94
N ARG A 70 -12.43 13.19 -6.71
CA ARG A 70 -12.02 13.97 -5.53
C ARG A 70 -12.75 15.32 -5.47
N PRO A 71 -12.97 15.88 -4.27
CA PRO A 71 -12.60 15.34 -2.96
C PRO A 71 -13.68 14.42 -2.35
N TYR A 72 -13.23 13.48 -1.51
CA TYR A 72 -14.08 12.60 -0.72
C TYR A 72 -14.16 13.08 0.73
N VAL A 73 -15.36 12.99 1.30
CA VAL A 73 -15.62 13.39 2.70
C VAL A 73 -15.25 12.29 3.68
N ASP A 74 -15.56 11.05 3.32
CA ASP A 74 -15.38 9.86 4.15
C ASP A 74 -15.21 8.60 3.28
N GLU A 75 -14.99 7.46 3.93
CA GLU A 75 -14.81 6.17 3.26
C GLU A 75 -16.05 5.70 2.50
N GLU A 76 -17.25 5.99 2.99
CA GLU A 76 -18.50 5.56 2.38
C GLU A 76 -18.78 6.34 1.09
N ASP A 77 -18.47 7.65 1.10
CA ASP A 77 -18.48 8.49 -0.10
C ASP A 77 -17.51 7.96 -1.17
N LEU A 78 -16.30 7.55 -0.77
CA LEU A 78 -15.34 6.90 -1.68
C LEU A 78 -15.91 5.60 -2.27
N TYR A 79 -16.50 4.73 -1.45
CA TYR A 79 -17.07 3.45 -1.92
C TYR A 79 -18.30 3.63 -2.82
N SER A 80 -19.10 4.67 -2.58
CA SER A 80 -20.28 5.01 -3.40
C SER A 80 -19.86 5.53 -4.78
N GLN A 81 -18.82 6.37 -4.80
CA GLN A 81 -18.38 7.03 -6.01
C GLN A 81 -17.47 6.14 -6.87
N VAL A 82 -16.65 5.28 -6.28
CA VAL A 82 -15.71 4.43 -7.02
C VAL A 82 -16.32 3.04 -7.21
N LYS A 83 -16.48 2.60 -8.46
CA LYS A 83 -16.94 1.23 -8.72
C LYS A 83 -15.87 0.25 -8.23
N GLN A 84 -16.14 -0.40 -7.10
CA GLN A 84 -15.36 -1.55 -6.67
C GLN A 84 -15.40 -2.59 -7.79
N ASN A 85 -14.25 -2.91 -8.38
CA ASN A 85 -14.14 -4.00 -9.31
C ASN A 85 -14.32 -5.28 -8.49
N ARG A 86 -15.58 -5.73 -8.37
CA ARG A 86 -16.01 -6.85 -7.52
C ARG A 86 -15.16 -8.06 -7.89
N TRP A 87 -14.24 -8.43 -7.01
CA TRP A 87 -13.28 -9.50 -7.24
C TRP A 87 -13.99 -10.78 -7.71
N SER A 88 -13.61 -11.27 -8.90
CA SER A 88 -13.84 -12.66 -9.27
C SER A 88 -13.01 -13.52 -8.33
N ARG A 89 -13.70 -14.47 -7.69
CA ARG A 89 -13.20 -15.52 -6.79
C ARG A 89 -11.92 -16.20 -7.27
#